data_AF-A0A7X3IIY5-F1
#
_entry.id   AF-A0A7X3IIY5-F1
#
_cell.length_a   1.000
_cell.length_b   1.000
_cell.length_c   1.000
_cell.angle_alpha   90.00
_cell.angle_beta   90.00
_cell.angle_gamma   90.00
#
_symmetry.space_group_name_H-M   'P 1'
#
loop_
_entity.id
_entity.type
_entity.pdbx_description
1 polymer ?
#
loop_
_entity_poly.entity_id
_entity_poly.type
_entity_poly.pdbx_seq_one_letter_code
_entity_poly.pdbx_strand_id
1 'polypeptide(L)' 'MSNPQHIENLIETEKESEAKYIRVDRVLFNSGVTEGRVYELHHNYNVDRDVFTNGEAFVIDDVGRNNYSIFMLCKTTLLK' A
#
# COMPACT_ATOMS: atom_id res chain seq x y z
N MET A 1 6.04 22.50 -1.63
CA MET A 1 7.06 22.02 -0.69
C MET A 1 6.36 21.00 0.19
N SER A 2 6.56 19.72 -0.08
CA SER A 2 5.82 18.62 0.57
C SER A 2 6.47 18.31 1.92
N ASN A 3 5.65 18.28 2.97
CA ASN A 3 6.01 18.11 4.37
C ASN A 3 6.84 16.82 4.60
N PRO A 4 7.96 16.85 5.35
CA PRO A 4 8.68 15.63 5.70
C PRO A 4 7.79 14.76 6.59
N GLN A 5 7.66 13.50 6.20
CA GLN A 5 6.94 12.45 6.91
C GLN A 5 7.42 12.33 8.37
N HIS A 6 6.65 12.90 9.31
CA HIS A 6 6.67 12.46 10.71
C HIS A 6 5.87 11.17 10.79
N ILE A 7 6.52 10.07 10.42
CA ILE A 7 6.02 8.72 10.65
C ILE A 7 6.83 8.12 11.79
N GLU A 8 6.60 8.60 13.01
CA GLU A 8 7.15 7.98 14.21
C GLU A 8 6.16 6.94 14.72
N ASN A 9 6.61 5.68 14.81
CA ASN A 9 5.91 4.50 15.36
C ASN A 9 4.90 3.78 14.45
N LEU A 10 5.28 3.42 13.22
CA LEU A 10 4.52 2.39 12.47
C LEU A 10 4.66 1.05 13.18
N ILE A 11 3.52 0.41 13.43
CA ILE A 11 3.46 -0.95 13.96
C ILE A 11 2.90 -1.89 12.89
N GLU A 12 3.46 -3.10 12.84
CA GLU A 12 2.98 -4.14 11.93
C GLU A 12 1.58 -4.59 12.35
N THR A 13 0.74 -4.90 11.37
CA THR A 13 -0.58 -5.50 11.58
C THR A 13 -0.81 -6.61 10.57
N GLU A 14 -1.60 -7.61 10.94
CA GLU A 14 -2.04 -8.67 10.01
C GLU A 14 -3.38 -8.35 9.36
N LYS A 15 -4.04 -7.26 9.77
CA LYS A 15 -5.37 -6.88 9.29
C LYS A 15 -5.30 -5.71 8.34
N GLU A 16 -5.76 -5.92 7.11
CA GLU A 16 -5.85 -4.88 6.09
C GLU A 16 -6.75 -3.70 6.54
N SER A 17 -7.85 -3.98 7.24
CA SER A 17 -8.76 -2.94 7.72
C SER A 17 -8.16 -1.98 8.76
N GLU A 18 -7.03 -2.35 9.36
CA GLU A 18 -6.31 -1.50 10.31
C GLU A 18 -5.11 -0.78 9.65
N ALA A 19 -4.67 -1.26 8.47
CA ALA A 19 -3.48 -0.79 7.80
C ALA A 19 -3.74 0.57 7.12
N LYS A 20 -2.81 1.50 7.32
CA LYS A 20 -2.78 2.82 6.64
C LYS A 20 -1.62 2.96 5.68
N TYR A 21 -0.63 2.09 5.84
CA TYR A 21 0.58 2.08 5.03
C TYR A 21 0.98 0.65 4.70
N ILE A 22 1.83 0.52 3.70
CA ILE A 22 2.57 -0.70 3.42
C ILE A 22 4.05 -0.40 3.35
N ARG A 23 4.89 -1.32 3.82
CA ARG A 23 6.31 -1.38 3.45
C ARG A 23 6.48 -2.42 2.36
N VAL A 24 7.18 -2.07 1.29
CA VAL A 24 7.56 -3.03 0.24
C VAL A 24 8.81 -3.77 0.74
N ASP A 25 8.66 -5.00 1.21
CA ASP A 25 9.79 -5.78 1.69
C ASP A 25 10.61 -6.35 0.53
N ARG A 26 9.93 -6.72 -0.57
CA ARG A 26 10.56 -7.25 -1.77
C ARG A 26 9.70 -7.03 -3.01
N VAL A 27 10.30 -6.63 -4.11
CA VAL A 27 9.69 -6.55 -5.43
C VAL A 27 9.91 -7.88 -6.15
N LEU A 28 8.82 -8.56 -6.54
CA LEU A 28 8.88 -9.85 -7.24
C LEU A 28 8.84 -9.67 -8.76
N PHE A 29 8.12 -8.66 -9.22
CA PHE A 29 7.94 -8.27 -10.61
C PHE A 29 7.97 -6.75 -10.74
N ASN A 30 8.20 -6.23 -11.95
CA ASN A 30 8.19 -4.78 -12.17
C ASN A 30 6.85 -4.16 -11.71
N SER A 31 6.90 -3.37 -10.65
CA SER A 31 5.73 -2.90 -9.90
C SER A 31 5.71 -1.37 -9.70
N GLY A 32 6.68 -0.64 -10.25
CA GLY A 32 6.75 0.82 -10.10
C GLY A 32 6.99 1.31 -8.66
N VAL A 33 7.34 0.42 -7.74
CA VAL A 33 7.67 0.74 -6.35
C VAL A 33 9.10 0.31 -6.00
N THR A 34 9.61 0.83 -4.90
CA THR A 34 10.98 0.64 -4.41
C THR A 34 10.97 -0.22 -3.14
N GLU A 35 11.84 -1.23 -3.09
CA GLU A 35 12.05 -2.06 -1.88
C GLU A 35 12.51 -1.21 -0.69
N GLY A 36 12.04 -1.55 0.51
CA GLY A 36 12.28 -0.85 1.75
C GLY A 36 11.44 0.43 1.94
N ARG A 37 10.77 0.92 0.90
CA ARG A 37 9.98 2.16 0.98
C ARG A 37 8.59 1.89 1.56
N VAL A 38 8.08 2.89 2.28
CA VAL A 38 6.73 2.93 2.83
C VAL A 38 5.83 3.76 1.94
N TYR A 39 4.65 3.22 1.64
CA TYR A 39 3.61 3.84 0.82
C TYR A 39 2.32 3.96 1.62
N GLU A 40 1.56 5.03 1.38
CA GLU A 40 0.20 5.14 1.91
C GLU A 40 -0.71 4.14 1.21
N LEU A 41 -1.53 3.44 1.99
CA LEU A 41 -2.51 2.50 1.50
C LEU A 41 -3.85 3.21 1.32
N HIS A 42 -4.38 3.16 0.11
CA HIS A 42 -5.67 3.72 -0.25
C HIS A 42 -6.66 2.61 -0.61
N HIS A 43 -7.95 2.91 -0.49
CA HIS A 43 -9.02 2.00 -0.86
C HIS A 43 -10.02 2.69 -1.78
N ASN A 44 -10.28 2.06 -2.92
CA ASN A 44 -11.33 2.47 -3.83
C ASN A 44 -12.63 1.72 -3.49
N TYR A 45 -13.62 2.43 -2.97
CA TYR A 45 -14.92 1.86 -2.59
C TYR A 45 -15.98 1.90 -3.70
N ASN A 46 -15.62 2.41 -4.88
CA ASN A 46 -16.52 2.46 -6.05
C ASN A 46 -16.52 1.16 -6.86
N VAL A 47 -15.72 0.17 -6.44
CA VAL A 47 -15.69 -1.17 -7.03
C VAL A 47 -16.80 -2.04 -6.46
N ASP A 48 -17.09 -3.13 -7.16
CA ASP A 48 -18.09 -4.11 -6.71
C ASP A 48 -17.75 -4.64 -5.30
N ARG A 49 -18.67 -4.39 -4.35
CA ARG A 49 -18.50 -4.78 -2.95
C ARG A 49 -18.56 -6.29 -2.75
N ASP A 50 -19.08 -7.02 -3.73
CA ASP A 50 -19.09 -8.49 -3.71
C ASP A 50 -17.70 -9.07 -3.95
N VAL A 51 -16.75 -8.28 -4.47
CA VAL A 51 -15.38 -8.70 -4.73
C VAL A 51 -14.41 -8.24 -3.64
N PHE A 52 -14.62 -7.04 -3.07
CA PHE A 52 -13.69 -6.47 -2.07
C PHE A 52 -14.43 -5.90 -0.85
N THR A 53 -14.33 -6.59 0.29
CA THR A 53 -14.99 -6.20 1.55
C THR A 53 -14.52 -4.84 2.09
N ASN A 54 -13.25 -4.49 1.86
CA ASN A 54 -12.66 -3.21 2.30
C ASN A 54 -12.45 -2.23 1.13
N GLY A 55 -13.09 -2.45 -0.02
CA GLY A 55 -12.74 -1.76 -1.26
C GLY A 55 -11.44 -2.29 -1.88
N GLU A 56 -11.17 -1.92 -3.13
CA GLU A 56 -9.95 -2.36 -3.81
C GLU A 56 -8.76 -1.53 -3.34
N ALA A 57 -7.78 -2.19 -2.76
CA ALA A 57 -6.61 -1.54 -2.18
C ALA A 57 -5.57 -1.15 -3.25
N PHE A 58 -4.95 0.02 -3.10
CA PHE A 58 -3.90 0.51 -3.99
C PHE A 58 -2.92 1.46 -3.30
N VAL A 59 -1.77 1.64 -3.92
CA VAL A 59 -0.80 2.68 -3.55
C VAL A 59 -0.56 3.63 -4.72
N ILE A 60 -0.04 4.81 -4.43
CA ILE A 60 0.55 5.68 -5.46
C ILE A 60 2.01 5.27 -5.63
N ASP A 61 2.36 4.79 -6.82
CA ASP A 61 3.68 4.30 -7.15
C ASP A 61 4.73 5.43 -7.28
N ASP A 62 6.00 5.08 -7.53
CA ASP A 62 7.10 6.04 -7.58
C ASP A 62 6.98 7.07 -8.72
N VAL A 63 6.10 6.84 -9.70
CA VAL A 63 5.82 7.74 -10.82
C VAL A 63 4.43 8.39 -10.74
N GLY A 64 3.73 8.24 -9.62
CA GLY A 64 2.46 8.90 -9.34
C GLY A 64 1.22 8.19 -9.89
N ARG A 65 1.30 6.89 -10.21
CA ARG A 65 0.17 6.10 -10.72
C ARG A 65 -0.45 5.23 -9.63
N ASN A 66 -1.76 5.02 -9.72
CA ASN A 66 -2.45 4.07 -8.85
C ASN A 66 -2.01 2.65 -9.21
N ASN A 67 -1.40 1.95 -8.26
CA ASN A 67 -1.02 0.55 -8.39
C ASN A 67 -1.91 -0.34 -7.50
N TYR A 68 -2.93 -0.92 -8.14
CA TYR A 68 -3.85 -1.90 -7.54
C TYR A 68 -3.26 -3.31 -7.46
N SER A 69 -2.14 -3.56 -8.12
CA SER A 69 -1.50 -4.88 -8.20
C SER A 69 -0.39 -5.08 -7.16
N ILE A 70 -0.23 -4.15 -6.23
CA ILE A 70 0.92 -4.11 -5.31
C ILE A 70 1.08 -5.40 -4.49
N PHE A 71 -0.02 -5.94 -3.96
CA PHE A 71 -0.04 -7.19 -3.18
C PHE A 71 0.22 -8.44 -4.03
N MET A 72 0.06 -8.37 -5.35
CA MET A 72 0.38 -9.47 -6.26
C MET A 72 1.84 -9.41 -6.74
N LEU A 73 2.39 -8.20 -6.90
CA LEU A 73 3.71 -7.98 -7.49
C LEU A 73 4.84 -7.84 -6.47
N CYS A 74 4.50 -7.63 -5.20
CA CYS A 74 5.46 -7.40 -4.13
C CYS A 74 5.12 -8.22 -2.88
N LYS A 75 6.15 -8.56 -2.11
CA LYS A 75 6.00 -8.93 -0.71
C LYS A 75 5.90 -7.65 0.12
N THR A 76 4.84 -7.51 0.89
CA THR A 76 4.54 -6.29 1.64
C THR A 76 4.23 -6.58 3.09
N THR A 77 4.61 -5.66 3.97
CA THR A 77 4.18 -5.63 5.37
C THR A 77 3.14 -4.53 5.54
N LEU A 78 1.99 -4.84 6.16
CA LEU A 78 0.95 -3.86 6.49
C LEU A 78 1.31 -3.11 7.78
N LEU A 79 1.13 -1.79 7.77
CA LEU A 79 1.55 -0.89 8.86
C LEU A 79 0.42 0.06 9.26
N LYS A 80 0.32 0.38 10.55
CA LYS A 80 -0.66 1.33 11.11
C LYS A 80 -0.04 2.29 12.13
#